data_AF-A0A7E4VHH0-F1
#
_entry.id   AF-A0A7E4VHH0-F1
#
_cell.length_a   1.000
_cell.length_b   1.000
_cell.length_c   1.000
_cell.angle_alpha   90.00
_cell.angle_beta   90.00
_cell.angle_gamma   90.00
#
_symmetry.space_group_name_H-M   'P 1'
#
loop_
_entity.id
_entity.type
_entity.pdbx_description
1 polymer ?
#
loop_
_entity_poly.entity_id
_entity_poly.type
_entity_poly.pdbx_seq_one_letter_code
_entity_poly.pdbx_strand_id
1 'polypeptide(L)'
;MHPQTSLAILCLVGLALAGQAPSKPAPAKPAAPAPPAKSQLVVDGVQFAVFERTAKPTLATIKGGSKDSKVHSADKTNKIQLKFTVKDSKTNAATIVQQAFVALVNAESEQEVIFVAEPETASKVYTAEIDLKTQEKNFDGVNGVYQIRVFVGDSKAANAIDWNVADVKLTLTPVEKPAPKKSQVVNYETLPVIEHQFREPEKRPSQFISDTFTVICAAPLLLLLVLWLSIGINFGNLPISLWTLAFHAGLIAIFGLYFTFWVQLNMFDTLKYLAIIGVPTFVSGNRLLRSLNEARRLNKE
;
A
#
# COMPACT_ATOMS: atom_id res chain seq x y z
N MET A 1 -6.76 -3.00 66.08
CA MET A 1 -6.59 -3.60 67.42
C MET A 1 -5.65 -4.77 67.30
N HIS A 2 -4.43 -4.61 67.81
CA HIS A 2 -3.57 -5.67 68.34
C HIS A 2 -4.32 -6.52 69.38
N PRO A 3 -3.74 -7.58 69.99
CA PRO A 3 -2.74 -8.57 69.56
C PRO A 3 -3.19 -9.99 70.00
N GLN A 4 -2.32 -11.02 69.92
CA GLN A 4 -2.08 -12.07 70.95
C GLN A 4 -0.89 -12.95 70.46
N THR A 5 0.33 -12.82 71.01
CA THR A 5 0.92 -13.58 72.15
C THR A 5 0.79 -15.11 72.01
N SER A 6 1.84 -15.84 71.63
CA SER A 6 2.99 -16.32 72.43
C SER A 6 2.80 -17.79 72.85
N LEU A 7 3.65 -18.71 72.42
CA LEU A 7 4.14 -19.80 73.27
C LEU A 7 5.38 -20.48 72.67
N ALA A 8 6.40 -20.61 73.51
CA ALA A 8 7.66 -21.30 73.27
C ALA A 8 7.50 -22.82 73.35
N ILE A 9 8.26 -23.56 72.53
CA ILE A 9 8.67 -24.93 72.85
C ILE A 9 10.18 -25.06 72.61
N LEU A 10 10.86 -25.28 73.73
CA LEU A 10 12.26 -25.70 73.85
C LEU A 10 12.41 -27.13 73.29
N CYS A 11 13.45 -27.38 72.48
CA CYS A 11 14.01 -28.73 72.41
C CYS A 11 15.53 -28.65 72.13
N LEU A 12 16.30 -28.99 73.16
CA LEU A 12 17.74 -29.24 73.10
C LEU A 12 18.01 -30.55 72.35
N VAL A 13 18.91 -30.55 71.37
CA VAL A 13 19.79 -31.71 71.08
C VAL A 13 21.12 -31.22 70.48
N GLY A 14 22.23 -31.64 71.08
CA GLY A 14 23.36 -32.19 70.31
C GLY A 14 24.47 -31.24 69.88
N LEU A 15 25.39 -30.99 70.83
CA LEU A 15 26.74 -30.49 70.61
C LEU A 15 27.56 -31.46 69.73
N ALA A 16 28.10 -30.98 68.60
CA ALA A 16 29.21 -31.62 67.89
C ALA A 16 30.24 -30.55 67.50
N LEU A 17 31.33 -30.50 68.28
CA LEU A 17 32.53 -29.73 67.96
C LEU A 17 33.27 -30.41 66.80
N ALA A 18 33.44 -29.70 65.69
CA ALA A 18 34.52 -29.95 64.74
C ALA A 18 35.20 -28.61 64.43
N GLY A 19 36.45 -28.46 64.86
CA GLY A 19 37.24 -27.25 64.73
C GLY A 19 37.53 -26.89 63.28
N GLN A 20 37.25 -25.64 62.92
CA GLN A 20 37.61 -25.04 61.64
C GLN A 20 38.94 -24.31 61.78
N ALA A 21 39.94 -24.76 61.01
CA ALA A 21 41.25 -24.12 60.90
C ALA A 21 41.13 -22.76 60.20
N PRO A 22 41.98 -21.77 60.55
CA PRO A 22 41.92 -20.44 59.95
C PRO A 22 42.37 -20.47 58.48
N SER A 23 41.52 -19.98 57.57
CA SER A 23 41.85 -19.82 56.16
C SER A 23 42.82 -18.65 55.95
N LYS A 24 43.93 -18.95 55.28
CA LYS A 24 44.99 -18.00 54.89
C LYS A 24 44.43 -16.99 53.85
N PRO A 25 44.68 -15.68 53.97
CA PRO A 25 44.21 -14.69 52.99
C PRO A 25 44.90 -14.90 51.64
N ALA A 26 44.13 -14.82 50.56
CA ALA A 26 44.61 -14.93 49.18
C ALA A 26 45.58 -13.78 48.84
N PRO A 27 46.62 -14.02 48.03
CA PRO A 27 47.56 -12.97 47.63
C PRO A 27 46.87 -11.91 46.78
N ALA A 28 47.19 -10.64 47.03
CA ALA A 28 46.65 -9.49 46.30
C ALA A 28 46.96 -9.60 44.79
N LYS A 29 45.91 -9.41 43.97
CA LYS A 29 46.00 -9.32 42.52
C LYS A 29 47.01 -8.21 42.15
N PRO A 30 48.00 -8.46 41.28
CA PRO A 30 48.89 -7.41 40.80
C PRO A 30 48.06 -6.27 40.20
N ALA A 31 48.37 -5.03 40.58
CA ALA A 31 47.74 -3.85 39.99
C ALA A 31 47.85 -3.93 38.46
N ALA A 32 46.72 -3.74 37.77
CA ALA A 32 46.72 -3.67 36.32
C ALA A 32 47.71 -2.58 35.88
N PRO A 33 48.58 -2.83 34.88
CA PRO A 33 49.43 -1.79 34.34
C PRO A 33 48.55 -0.61 33.92
N ALA A 34 48.97 0.61 34.28
CA ALA A 34 48.25 1.83 33.93
C ALA A 34 47.89 1.80 32.43
N PRO A 35 46.65 2.18 32.03
CA PRO A 35 46.27 2.19 30.63
C PRO A 35 47.29 3.01 29.84
N PRO A 36 47.75 2.51 28.67
CA PRO A 36 48.72 3.22 27.87
C PRO A 36 48.19 4.62 27.57
N ALA A 37 49.07 5.63 27.68
CA ALA A 37 48.71 7.02 27.42
C ALA A 37 48.11 7.13 26.02
N LYS A 38 46.83 7.51 25.93
CA LYS A 38 46.13 7.63 24.65
C LYS A 38 46.72 8.79 23.83
N SER A 39 46.98 8.51 22.55
CA SER A 39 47.40 9.52 21.57
C SER A 39 46.22 10.42 21.22
N GLN A 40 46.47 11.68 20.88
CA GLN A 40 45.42 12.59 20.44
C GLN A 40 45.62 12.86 18.95
N LEU A 41 44.71 12.44 18.09
CA LEU A 41 44.87 12.51 16.64
C LEU A 41 44.48 13.89 16.11
N VAL A 42 45.24 14.38 15.13
CA VAL A 42 44.96 15.59 14.35
C VAL A 42 45.21 15.28 12.88
N VAL A 43 44.31 15.72 12.00
CA VAL A 43 44.49 15.66 10.54
C VAL A 43 45.13 16.95 10.08
N ASP A 44 46.22 16.82 9.33
CA ASP A 44 47.03 17.95 8.84
C ASP A 44 47.50 17.70 7.40
N GLY A 45 47.90 18.77 6.70
CA GLY A 45 48.38 18.71 5.32
C GLY A 45 47.31 18.24 4.33
N VAL A 46 46.06 18.68 4.52
CA VAL A 46 44.94 18.27 3.65
C VAL A 46 45.06 18.93 2.29
N GLN A 47 45.05 18.12 1.25
CA GLN A 47 45.11 18.51 -0.14
C GLN A 47 43.91 17.93 -0.87
N PHE A 48 43.14 18.77 -1.54
CA PHE A 48 41.91 18.41 -2.21
C PHE A 48 41.92 18.87 -3.67
N ALA A 49 41.45 18.02 -4.58
CA ALA A 49 41.24 18.39 -5.97
C ALA A 49 40.03 17.66 -6.57
N VAL A 50 39.32 18.38 -7.44
CA VAL A 50 38.42 17.83 -8.45
C VAL A 50 39.06 18.11 -9.81
N PHE A 51 39.24 17.09 -10.64
CA PHE A 51 39.94 17.23 -11.92
C PHE A 51 39.44 16.22 -12.95
N GLU A 52 39.60 16.54 -14.23
CA GLU A 52 39.25 15.62 -15.31
C GLU A 52 40.16 14.39 -15.31
N ARG A 53 39.62 13.22 -15.70
CA ARG A 53 40.34 11.93 -15.69
C ARG A 53 41.70 11.94 -16.41
N THR A 54 41.87 12.74 -17.45
CA THR A 54 43.08 12.83 -18.27
C THR A 54 44.02 13.94 -17.82
N ALA A 55 43.57 14.85 -16.96
CA ALA A 55 44.35 15.97 -16.45
C ALA A 55 45.15 15.58 -15.20
N LYS A 56 46.24 16.30 -14.94
CA LYS A 56 46.94 16.20 -13.64
C LYS A 56 46.15 17.00 -12.59
N PRO A 57 46.09 16.52 -11.33
CA PRO A 57 45.35 17.19 -10.28
C PRO A 57 46.03 18.50 -9.86
N THR A 58 45.25 19.60 -9.80
CA THR A 58 45.67 20.85 -9.15
C THR A 58 45.18 20.83 -7.70
N LEU A 59 46.03 20.37 -6.79
CA LEU A 59 45.69 20.16 -5.38
C LEU A 59 45.67 21.48 -4.60
N ALA A 60 44.49 21.86 -4.09
CA ALA A 60 44.33 22.98 -3.17
C ALA A 60 44.62 22.53 -1.73
N THR A 61 45.37 23.33 -0.98
CA THR A 61 45.68 23.02 0.43
C THR A 61 44.59 23.61 1.34
N ILE A 62 44.00 22.77 2.18
CA ILE A 62 42.96 23.14 3.15
C ILE A 62 43.59 23.08 4.54
N LYS A 63 43.39 24.14 5.35
CA LYS A 63 43.89 24.17 6.72
C LYS A 63 43.14 23.15 7.59
N GLY A 64 43.86 22.42 8.43
CA GLY A 64 43.29 21.46 9.37
C GLY A 64 42.13 22.05 10.18
N GLY A 65 40.98 21.39 10.17
CA GLY A 65 39.76 21.81 10.90
C GLY A 65 38.92 22.90 10.22
N SER A 66 39.29 23.39 9.03
CA SER A 66 38.52 24.39 8.27
C SER A 66 37.81 23.78 7.06
N LYS A 67 36.67 24.33 6.63
CA LYS A 67 35.98 23.86 5.43
C LYS A 67 36.43 24.68 4.22
N ASP A 68 36.60 24.06 3.05
CA ASP A 68 36.77 24.80 1.81
C ASP A 68 35.50 25.62 1.52
N SER A 69 35.68 26.93 1.35
CA SER A 69 34.59 27.87 1.07
C SER A 69 33.99 27.70 -0.32
N LYS A 70 34.73 27.09 -1.26
CA LYS A 70 34.28 26.88 -2.63
C LYS A 70 33.54 25.56 -2.76
N VAL A 71 32.33 25.61 -3.33
CA VAL A 71 31.61 24.41 -3.77
C VAL A 71 32.13 24.03 -5.15
N HIS A 72 32.68 22.83 -5.29
CA HIS A 72 33.18 22.33 -6.57
C HIS A 72 32.08 21.61 -7.33
N SER A 73 32.19 21.52 -8.65
CA SER A 73 31.26 20.76 -9.48
C SER A 73 31.99 19.58 -10.10
N ALA A 74 31.40 18.39 -10.05
CA ALA A 74 31.97 17.21 -10.67
C ALA A 74 30.87 16.40 -11.37
N ASP A 75 31.25 15.81 -12.50
CA ASP A 75 30.43 14.88 -13.27
C ASP A 75 31.14 13.52 -13.41
N LYS A 76 30.54 12.60 -14.18
CA LYS A 76 31.09 11.26 -14.46
C LYS A 76 32.52 11.27 -15.03
N THR A 77 32.97 12.34 -15.68
CA THR A 77 34.30 12.43 -16.30
C THR A 77 35.39 12.88 -15.33
N ASN A 78 34.99 13.37 -14.16
CA ASN A 78 35.88 13.89 -13.14
C ASN A 78 36.34 12.83 -12.13
N LYS A 79 37.48 13.10 -11.52
CA LYS A 79 38.03 12.40 -10.37
C LYS A 79 38.07 13.35 -9.19
N ILE A 80 37.87 12.81 -8.00
CA ILE A 80 38.03 13.51 -6.73
C ILE A 80 39.22 12.87 -6.02
N GLN A 81 40.21 13.67 -5.65
CA GLN A 81 41.36 13.19 -4.89
C GLN A 81 41.50 14.00 -3.60
N LEU A 82 41.64 13.27 -2.50
CA LEU A 82 41.91 13.82 -1.19
C LEU A 82 43.18 13.17 -0.62
N LYS A 83 44.13 13.99 -0.22
CA LYS A 83 45.34 13.56 0.49
C LYS A 83 45.41 14.23 1.84
N PHE A 84 45.81 13.50 2.87
CA PHE A 84 45.97 14.06 4.20
C PHE A 84 46.95 13.22 5.03
N THR A 85 47.49 13.80 6.09
CA THR A 85 48.34 13.09 7.05
C THR A 85 47.68 13.11 8.42
N VAL A 86 47.77 11.99 9.14
CA VAL A 86 47.34 11.92 10.53
C VAL A 86 48.55 12.03 11.44
N LYS A 87 48.51 12.95 12.40
CA LYS A 87 49.57 13.21 13.37
C LYS A 87 49.04 13.05 14.78
N ASP A 88 49.92 12.68 15.72
CA ASP A 88 49.62 12.80 17.15
C ASP A 88 49.91 14.22 17.62
N SER A 89 48.91 14.89 18.19
CA SER A 89 48.96 16.27 18.69
C SER A 89 50.06 16.49 19.74
N LYS A 90 50.45 15.45 20.48
CA LYS A 90 51.47 15.58 21.54
C LYS A 90 52.89 15.48 21.01
N THR A 91 53.12 14.65 20.00
CA THR A 91 54.47 14.35 19.47
C THR A 91 54.73 14.99 18.11
N ASN A 92 53.69 15.52 17.45
CA ASN A 92 53.70 15.98 16.06
C ASN A 92 54.18 14.93 15.04
N ALA A 93 54.28 13.65 15.45
CA ALA A 93 54.75 12.56 14.61
C ALA A 93 53.60 11.99 13.77
N ALA A 94 53.87 11.76 12.48
CA ALA A 94 52.93 11.10 11.57
C ALA A 94 52.72 9.64 11.97
N THR A 95 51.46 9.26 12.16
CA THR A 95 51.04 7.95 12.66
C THR A 95 50.04 7.31 11.70
N ILE A 96 50.21 6.01 11.47
CA ILE A 96 49.25 5.20 10.71
C ILE A 96 48.18 4.74 11.69
N VAL A 97 46.94 5.13 11.41
CA VAL A 97 45.73 4.75 12.15
C VAL A 97 45.12 3.47 11.61
N GLN A 98 44.33 2.81 12.46
CA GLN A 98 43.57 1.62 12.09
C GLN A 98 42.46 1.90 11.07
N GLN A 99 41.77 3.05 11.15
CA GLN A 99 40.65 3.40 10.29
C GLN A 99 40.80 4.83 9.76
N ALA A 100 40.80 4.96 8.43
CA ALA A 100 40.74 6.24 7.73
C ALA A 100 39.82 6.10 6.51
N PHE A 101 38.71 6.83 6.53
CA PHE A 101 37.71 6.80 5.46
C PHE A 101 37.41 8.21 4.97
N VAL A 102 37.05 8.30 3.69
CA VAL A 102 36.49 9.49 3.07
C VAL A 102 35.07 9.15 2.64
N ALA A 103 34.09 9.82 3.23
CA ALA A 103 32.69 9.65 2.91
C ALA A 103 32.17 10.83 2.11
N LEU A 104 31.35 10.55 1.12
CA LEU A 104 30.55 11.54 0.41
C LEU A 104 29.12 11.41 0.91
N VAL A 105 28.65 12.42 1.62
CA VAL A 105 27.32 12.44 2.25
C VAL A 105 26.43 13.42 1.51
N ASN A 106 25.32 12.96 0.95
CA ASN A 106 24.36 13.83 0.28
C ASN A 106 23.65 14.72 1.32
N ALA A 107 23.62 16.03 1.09
CA ALA A 107 23.04 16.98 2.04
C ALA A 107 21.51 16.90 2.18
N GLU A 108 20.80 16.36 1.18
CA GLU A 108 19.33 16.28 1.18
C GLU A 108 18.83 14.87 1.51
N SER A 109 19.43 13.82 0.93
CA SER A 109 18.99 12.44 1.13
C SER A 109 19.69 11.73 2.28
N GLU A 110 20.73 12.34 2.88
CA GLU A 110 21.62 11.74 3.88
C GLU A 110 22.29 10.43 3.43
N GLN A 111 22.25 10.12 2.13
CA GLN A 111 22.92 8.95 1.57
C GLN A 111 24.44 9.12 1.68
N GLU A 112 25.10 8.09 2.21
CA GLU A 112 26.55 8.07 2.38
C GLU A 112 27.21 7.05 1.46
N VAL A 113 28.28 7.46 0.77
CA VAL A 113 29.16 6.57 0.01
C VAL A 113 30.57 6.68 0.57
N ILE A 114 31.09 5.57 1.09
CA ILE A 114 32.34 5.55 1.88
C ILE A 114 33.47 4.92 1.06
N PHE A 115 34.62 5.57 1.04
CA PHE A 115 35.86 5.11 0.42
C PHE A 115 36.97 4.98 1.46
N VAL A 116 37.79 3.94 1.33
CA VAL A 116 38.96 3.74 2.20
C VAL A 116 40.09 4.66 1.75
N ALA A 117 40.72 5.37 2.69
CA ALA A 117 41.94 6.11 2.42
C ALA A 117 43.15 5.22 2.73
N GLU A 118 44.01 4.98 1.73
CA GLU A 118 45.17 4.10 1.90
C GLU A 118 46.41 4.91 2.26
N PRO A 119 47.17 4.53 3.30
CA PRO A 119 48.42 5.19 3.65
C PRO A 119 49.56 4.73 2.74
N GLU A 120 50.33 5.67 2.22
CA GLU A 120 51.57 5.36 1.51
C GLU A 120 52.68 4.99 2.51
N THR A 121 53.34 3.84 2.31
CA THR A 121 54.28 3.23 3.26
C THR A 121 55.48 4.12 3.62
N ALA A 122 55.98 4.92 2.67
CA ALA A 122 57.16 5.76 2.86
C ALA A 122 56.83 7.14 3.45
N SER A 123 55.74 7.77 3.00
CA SER A 123 55.38 9.15 3.35
C SER A 123 54.33 9.24 4.47
N LYS A 124 53.65 8.13 4.80
CA LYS A 124 52.50 8.05 5.72
C LYS A 124 51.33 8.99 5.34
N VAL A 125 51.26 9.37 4.07
CA VAL A 125 50.17 10.19 3.53
C VAL A 125 49.03 9.26 3.12
N TYR A 126 47.84 9.55 3.64
CA TYR A 126 46.61 8.89 3.24
C TYR A 126 46.13 9.49 1.92
N THR A 127 45.86 8.64 0.94
CA THR A 127 45.28 9.06 -0.34
C THR A 127 43.96 8.33 -0.56
N ALA A 128 42.92 9.10 -0.85
CA ALA A 128 41.66 8.60 -1.39
C ALA A 128 41.48 9.19 -2.79
N GLU A 129 41.44 8.33 -3.81
CA GLU A 129 41.12 8.72 -5.18
C GLU A 129 39.80 8.07 -5.59
N ILE A 130 38.83 8.91 -5.91
CA ILE A 130 37.46 8.51 -6.25
C ILE A 130 37.25 8.86 -7.71
N ASP A 131 37.22 7.83 -8.55
CA ASP A 131 36.94 7.95 -9.96
C ASP A 131 35.43 7.81 -10.20
N LEU A 132 34.77 8.95 -10.44
CA LEU A 132 33.31 9.00 -10.55
C LEU A 132 32.77 8.13 -11.69
N LYS A 133 33.57 7.84 -12.73
CA LYS A 133 33.17 6.93 -13.81
C LYS A 133 33.05 5.48 -13.35
N THR A 134 33.96 5.04 -12.47
CA THR A 134 34.01 3.65 -12.00
C THR A 134 33.11 3.45 -10.79
N GLN A 135 32.98 4.47 -9.95
CA GLN A 135 32.22 4.45 -8.71
C GLN A 135 30.79 4.97 -8.85
N GLU A 136 30.35 5.41 -10.04
CA GLU A 136 29.00 5.97 -10.30
C GLU A 136 27.87 5.10 -9.74
N LYS A 137 28.02 3.77 -9.82
CA LYS A 137 27.03 2.80 -9.34
C LYS A 137 26.79 2.89 -7.83
N ASN A 138 27.79 3.26 -7.04
CA ASN A 138 27.66 3.33 -5.57
C ASN A 138 26.82 4.53 -5.12
N PHE A 139 26.65 5.53 -5.98
CA PHE A 139 25.85 6.73 -5.71
C PHE A 139 24.39 6.57 -6.15
N ASP A 140 24.02 5.44 -6.75
CA ASP A 140 22.63 5.12 -7.11
C ASP A 140 21.93 6.17 -8.00
N GLY A 141 22.69 6.99 -8.71
CA GLY A 141 22.17 8.06 -9.58
C GLY A 141 21.57 9.26 -8.83
N VAL A 142 21.85 9.42 -7.53
CA VAL A 142 21.34 10.54 -6.73
C VAL A 142 22.19 11.78 -6.97
N ASN A 143 21.59 12.79 -7.59
CA ASN A 143 22.21 14.09 -7.84
C ASN A 143 22.07 15.00 -6.62
N GLY A 144 23.02 15.92 -6.43
CA GLY A 144 22.94 16.88 -5.33
C GLY A 144 24.30 17.38 -4.86
N VAL A 145 24.28 18.11 -3.75
CA VAL A 145 25.50 18.56 -3.08
C VAL A 145 25.92 17.48 -2.08
N TYR A 146 27.13 16.96 -2.26
CA TYR A 146 27.76 15.99 -1.38
C TYR A 146 28.82 16.67 -0.52
N GLN A 147 28.78 16.41 0.78
CA GLN A 147 29.81 16.80 1.73
C GLN A 147 30.90 15.74 1.75
N ILE A 148 32.15 16.15 1.54
CA ILE A 148 33.31 15.28 1.63
C ILE A 148 33.78 15.29 3.08
N ARG A 149 33.48 14.22 3.80
CA ARG A 149 33.81 14.06 5.22
C ARG A 149 34.96 13.08 5.39
N VAL A 150 35.91 13.44 6.24
CA VAL A 150 37.03 12.58 6.63
C VAL A 150 36.73 11.99 7.99
N PHE A 151 36.72 10.67 8.05
CA PHE A 151 36.59 9.90 9.27
C PHE A 151 37.92 9.24 9.62
N VAL A 152 38.46 9.54 10.79
CA VAL A 152 39.71 8.94 11.28
C VAL A 152 39.51 8.41 12.69
N GLY A 153 39.88 7.15 12.90
CA GLY A 153 39.73 6.44 14.17
C GLY A 153 40.83 5.41 14.41
N ASP A 154 41.23 5.27 15.67
CA ASP A 154 42.16 4.24 16.13
C ASP A 154 41.82 3.86 17.58
N SER A 155 41.88 2.57 17.90
CA SER A 155 41.76 2.05 19.27
C SER A 155 42.73 2.68 20.28
N LYS A 156 43.89 3.16 19.83
CA LYS A 156 44.92 3.79 20.67
C LYS A 156 44.72 5.29 20.87
N ALA A 157 43.81 5.89 20.10
CA ALA A 157 43.52 7.31 20.17
C ALA A 157 42.48 7.64 21.24
N ALA A 158 42.56 8.86 21.79
CA ALA A 158 41.58 9.40 22.73
C ALA A 158 40.35 10.00 22.02
N ASN A 159 40.51 10.46 20.78
CA ASN A 159 39.50 11.15 19.99
C ASN A 159 39.32 10.49 18.61
N ALA A 160 38.10 10.55 18.10
CA ALA A 160 37.77 10.29 16.71
C ALA A 160 37.61 11.62 15.96
N ILE A 161 37.90 11.63 14.66
CA ILE A 161 37.78 12.82 13.82
C ILE A 161 36.65 12.58 12.83
N ASP A 162 35.70 13.51 12.81
CA ASP A 162 34.70 13.68 11.77
C ASP A 162 34.79 15.15 11.30
N TRP A 163 35.24 15.36 10.07
CA TRP A 163 35.44 16.69 9.53
C TRP A 163 34.95 16.80 8.10
N ASN A 164 34.02 17.74 7.85
CA ASN A 164 33.64 18.15 6.49
C ASN A 164 34.74 19.05 5.91
N VAL A 165 35.46 18.52 4.92
CA VAL A 165 36.59 19.18 4.26
C VAL A 165 36.13 20.09 3.13
N ALA A 166 35.17 19.65 2.31
CA ALA A 166 34.71 20.38 1.13
C ALA A 166 33.31 19.91 0.70
N ASP A 167 32.59 20.76 -0.04
CA ASP A 167 31.33 20.39 -0.68
C ASP A 167 31.53 20.26 -2.20
N VAL A 168 30.94 19.22 -2.79
CA VAL A 168 30.98 18.98 -4.22
C VAL A 168 29.56 18.71 -4.74
N LYS A 169 29.13 19.50 -5.72
CA LYS A 169 27.91 19.25 -6.48
C LYS A 169 28.16 18.17 -7.51
N LEU A 170 27.56 16.99 -7.31
CA LEU A 170 27.66 15.86 -8.23
C LEU A 170 26.51 15.84 -9.21
N THR A 171 26.86 15.71 -10.50
CA THR A 171 25.90 15.46 -11.59
C THR A 171 26.19 14.10 -12.20
N LEU A 172 25.38 13.12 -11.82
CA LEU A 172 25.45 11.71 -12.19
C LEU A 172 24.33 11.36 -13.16
N THR A 173 24.51 10.27 -13.90
CA THR A 173 23.46 9.73 -14.75
C THR A 173 22.35 9.17 -13.86
N PRO A 174 21.08 9.60 -14.00
CA PRO A 174 19.99 9.02 -13.24
C PRO A 174 19.92 7.52 -13.48
N VAL A 175 19.98 6.73 -12.41
CA VAL A 175 19.78 5.29 -12.49
C VAL A 175 18.29 5.05 -12.32
N GLU A 176 17.64 4.57 -13.38
CA GLU A 176 16.27 4.09 -13.28
C GLU A 176 16.29 2.77 -12.50
N LYS A 177 16.17 2.87 -11.17
CA LYS A 177 15.97 1.68 -10.34
C LYS A 177 14.60 1.10 -10.69
N PRO A 178 14.51 -0.20 -11.01
CA PRO A 178 13.21 -0.84 -11.17
C PRO A 178 12.40 -0.58 -9.90
N ALA A 179 11.21 0.00 -10.05
CA ALA A 179 10.35 0.26 -8.91
C ALA A 179 10.22 -1.04 -8.10
N PRO A 180 10.55 -1.05 -6.80
CA PRO A 180 10.45 -2.25 -6.00
C PRO A 180 9.01 -2.77 -6.12
N LYS A 181 8.86 -4.08 -6.33
CA LYS A 181 7.52 -4.67 -6.45
C LYS A 181 6.75 -4.30 -5.18
N LYS A 182 5.46 -3.98 -5.30
CA LYS A 182 4.64 -3.61 -4.13
C LYS A 182 4.70 -4.65 -2.99
N SER A 183 4.93 -5.92 -3.32
CA SER A 183 5.13 -7.01 -2.35
C SER A 183 6.46 -6.99 -1.59
N GLN A 184 7.45 -6.22 -2.07
CA GLN A 184 8.79 -6.09 -1.50
C GLN A 184 8.96 -4.81 -0.69
N VAL A 185 8.03 -3.85 -0.83
CA VAL A 185 8.02 -2.61 -0.06
C VAL A 185 7.19 -2.84 1.20
N VAL A 186 7.86 -2.98 2.33
CA VAL A 186 7.19 -3.02 3.63
C VAL A 186 6.80 -1.60 4.00
N ASN A 187 5.55 -1.22 3.75
CA ASN A 187 4.99 0.04 4.21
C ASN A 187 4.11 -0.21 5.46
N TYR A 188 4.49 0.38 6.59
CA TYR A 188 3.74 0.32 7.85
C TYR A 188 2.74 1.48 8.02
N GLU A 189 2.67 2.39 7.06
CA GLU A 189 1.70 3.49 7.05
C GLU A 189 0.28 2.97 6.85
N THR A 190 -0.68 3.71 7.38
CA THR A 190 -2.10 3.41 7.16
C THR A 190 -2.45 3.67 5.69
N LEU A 191 -2.94 2.63 5.02
CA LEU A 191 -3.40 2.74 3.64
C LEU A 191 -4.69 3.59 3.55
N PRO A 192 -4.90 4.30 2.44
CA PRO A 192 -6.15 5.01 2.22
C PRO A 192 -7.35 4.03 2.22
N VAL A 193 -8.48 4.49 2.73
CA VAL A 193 -9.74 3.72 2.75
C VAL A 193 -10.22 3.47 1.32
N ILE A 194 -10.64 2.24 1.03
CA ILE A 194 -11.23 1.87 -0.26
C ILE A 194 -12.75 1.90 -0.13
N GLU A 195 -13.39 2.84 -0.81
CA GLU A 195 -14.85 2.94 -0.88
C GLU A 195 -15.39 2.18 -2.10
N HIS A 196 -16.40 1.33 -1.88
CA HIS A 196 -17.05 0.62 -2.98
C HIS A 196 -18.06 1.54 -3.67
N GLN A 197 -17.79 1.90 -4.94
CA GLN A 197 -18.72 2.67 -5.75
C GLN A 197 -19.77 1.76 -6.40
N PHE A 198 -21.02 1.89 -5.98
CA PHE A 198 -22.15 1.20 -6.60
C PHE A 198 -22.45 1.78 -7.99
N ARG A 199 -23.08 0.98 -8.84
CA ARG A 199 -23.62 1.47 -10.12
C ARG A 199 -24.71 2.50 -9.85
N GLU A 200 -24.63 3.63 -10.55
CA GLU A 200 -25.69 4.63 -10.51
C GLU A 200 -26.99 4.04 -11.10
N PRO A 201 -28.15 4.31 -10.48
CA PRO A 201 -29.43 3.90 -11.04
C PRO A 201 -29.66 4.53 -12.42
N GLU A 202 -30.18 3.74 -13.36
CA GLU A 202 -30.55 4.24 -14.68
C GLU A 202 -31.63 5.32 -14.59
N LYS A 203 -31.47 6.39 -15.38
CA LYS A 203 -32.41 7.51 -15.40
C LYS A 203 -33.75 7.08 -16.02
N ARG A 204 -34.83 7.22 -15.27
CA ARG A 204 -36.21 6.97 -15.75
C ARG A 204 -36.73 8.15 -16.57
N PRO A 205 -37.58 7.91 -17.60
CA PRO A 205 -38.24 8.99 -18.34
C PRO A 205 -39.17 9.79 -17.43
N SER A 206 -39.52 11.01 -17.85
CA SER A 206 -40.48 11.84 -17.11
C SER A 206 -41.87 11.21 -17.14
N GLN A 207 -42.55 11.24 -16.00
CA GLN A 207 -43.90 10.69 -15.84
C GLN A 207 -44.91 11.25 -16.86
N PHE A 208 -44.85 12.56 -17.15
CA PHE A 208 -45.73 13.19 -18.14
C PHE A 208 -45.67 12.53 -19.52
N ILE A 209 -44.45 12.22 -20.00
CA ILE A 209 -44.27 11.53 -21.29
C ILE A 209 -44.85 10.12 -21.21
N SER A 210 -44.54 9.37 -20.15
CA SER A 210 -45.08 8.03 -19.96
C SER A 210 -46.61 8.01 -19.95
N ASP A 211 -47.25 8.90 -19.19
CA ASP A 211 -48.71 8.99 -19.07
C ASP A 211 -49.36 9.35 -20.42
N THR A 212 -48.76 10.28 -21.17
CA THR A 212 -49.24 10.68 -22.50
C THR A 212 -49.27 9.50 -23.46
N PHE A 213 -48.19 8.72 -23.52
CA PHE A 213 -48.13 7.55 -24.40
C PHE A 213 -49.05 6.42 -23.94
N THR A 214 -49.29 6.25 -22.63
CA THR A 214 -50.29 5.31 -22.13
C THR A 214 -51.70 5.67 -22.61
N VAL A 215 -52.08 6.96 -22.59
CA VAL A 215 -53.37 7.41 -23.13
C VAL A 215 -53.46 7.17 -24.64
N ILE A 216 -52.39 7.48 -25.38
CA ILE A 216 -52.32 7.22 -26.83
C ILE A 216 -52.51 5.72 -27.13
N CYS A 217 -51.88 4.84 -26.35
CA CYS A 217 -52.05 3.39 -26.50
C CYS A 217 -53.48 2.92 -26.20
N ALA A 218 -54.20 3.58 -25.30
CA ALA A 218 -55.59 3.26 -24.97
C ALA A 218 -56.61 3.84 -25.97
N ALA A 219 -56.25 4.88 -26.73
CA ALA A 219 -57.15 5.59 -27.63
C ALA A 219 -57.80 4.72 -28.72
N PRO A 220 -57.11 3.78 -29.40
CA PRO A 220 -57.74 2.89 -30.39
C PRO A 220 -58.85 2.02 -29.80
N LEU A 221 -58.70 1.57 -28.54
CA LEU A 221 -59.73 0.80 -27.86
C LEU A 221 -60.96 1.67 -27.55
N LEU A 222 -60.76 2.90 -27.08
CA LEU A 222 -61.86 3.84 -26.87
C LEU A 222 -62.60 4.18 -28.16
N LEU A 223 -61.86 4.41 -29.25
CA LEU A 223 -62.43 4.64 -30.58
C LEU A 223 -63.29 3.45 -31.04
N LEU A 224 -62.79 2.21 -30.87
CA LEU A 224 -63.55 1.00 -31.21
C LEU A 224 -64.90 0.95 -30.46
N LEU A 225 -64.90 1.24 -29.16
CA LEU A 225 -66.12 1.24 -28.35
C LEU A 225 -67.12 2.31 -28.82
N VAL A 226 -66.65 3.53 -29.13
CA VAL A 226 -67.50 4.61 -29.68
C VAL A 226 -68.11 4.20 -31.02
N LEU A 227 -67.31 3.60 -31.92
CA LEU A 227 -67.79 3.15 -33.22
C LEU A 227 -68.83 2.04 -33.09
N TRP A 228 -68.64 1.07 -32.19
CA TRP A 228 -69.64 0.04 -31.89
C TRP A 228 -70.96 0.63 -31.38
N LEU A 229 -70.91 1.60 -30.49
CA LEU A 229 -72.12 2.29 -30.00
C LEU A 229 -72.81 3.09 -31.11
N SER A 230 -72.04 3.68 -32.02
CA SER A 230 -72.57 4.47 -33.14
C SER A 230 -73.23 3.61 -34.22
N ILE A 231 -72.67 2.44 -34.53
CA ILE A 231 -73.21 1.48 -35.51
C ILE A 231 -74.39 0.69 -34.91
N GLY A 232 -74.42 0.53 -33.58
CA GLY A 232 -75.39 -0.28 -32.86
C GLY A 232 -74.87 -1.71 -32.64
N ILE A 233 -74.90 -2.16 -31.39
CA ILE A 233 -74.49 -3.53 -31.02
C ILE A 233 -75.71 -4.45 -31.06
N ASN A 234 -75.66 -5.49 -31.88
CA ASN A 234 -76.75 -6.45 -32.03
C ASN A 234 -76.49 -7.74 -31.22
N PHE A 235 -77.30 -7.97 -30.19
CA PHE A 235 -77.30 -9.22 -29.40
C PHE A 235 -78.44 -10.18 -29.75
N GLY A 236 -79.21 -9.92 -30.82
CA GLY A 236 -80.41 -10.67 -31.19
C GLY A 236 -80.20 -12.15 -31.49
N ASN A 237 -78.96 -12.56 -31.79
CA ASN A 237 -78.59 -13.95 -32.06
C ASN A 237 -77.90 -14.65 -30.89
N LEU A 238 -77.91 -14.06 -29.69
CA LEU A 238 -77.31 -14.67 -28.50
C LEU A 238 -78.30 -15.68 -27.88
N PRO A 239 -78.00 -16.99 -27.89
CA PRO A 239 -78.87 -17.98 -27.27
C PRO A 239 -78.84 -17.81 -25.75
N ILE A 240 -79.97 -17.48 -25.13
CA ILE A 240 -80.08 -17.39 -23.68
C ILE A 240 -80.17 -18.82 -23.12
N SER A 241 -79.02 -19.38 -22.74
CA SER A 241 -78.92 -20.72 -22.17
C SER A 241 -77.93 -20.75 -21.01
N LEU A 242 -78.08 -21.73 -20.12
CA LEU A 242 -77.14 -21.93 -19.00
C LEU A 242 -75.70 -22.13 -19.50
N TRP A 243 -75.52 -22.80 -20.65
CA TRP A 243 -74.22 -23.03 -21.26
C TRP A 243 -73.59 -21.74 -21.81
N THR A 244 -74.41 -20.85 -22.37
CA THR A 244 -73.97 -19.53 -22.84
C THR A 244 -73.44 -18.69 -21.69
N LEU A 245 -74.19 -18.66 -20.57
CA LEU A 245 -73.79 -17.91 -19.38
C LEU A 245 -72.52 -18.50 -18.75
N ALA A 246 -72.47 -19.83 -18.59
CA ALA A 246 -71.29 -20.51 -18.03
C ALA A 246 -70.03 -20.29 -18.87
N PHE A 247 -70.15 -20.30 -20.20
CA PHE A 247 -69.03 -20.04 -21.10
C PHE A 247 -68.48 -18.61 -20.98
N HIS A 248 -69.35 -17.60 -21.01
CA HIS A 248 -68.92 -16.19 -20.89
C HIS A 248 -68.41 -15.88 -19.48
N ALA A 249 -69.04 -16.41 -18.44
CA ALA A 249 -68.54 -16.31 -17.07
C ALA A 249 -67.16 -16.96 -16.93
N GLY A 250 -66.96 -18.11 -17.55
CA GLY A 250 -65.66 -18.79 -17.63
C GLY A 250 -64.59 -17.96 -18.34
N LEU A 251 -64.93 -17.34 -19.48
CA LEU A 251 -64.02 -16.42 -20.18
C LEU A 251 -63.65 -15.20 -19.33
N ILE A 252 -64.62 -14.55 -18.69
CA ILE A 252 -64.38 -13.42 -17.77
C ILE A 252 -63.48 -13.86 -16.62
N ALA A 253 -63.72 -15.05 -16.04
CA ALA A 253 -62.91 -15.60 -14.97
C ALA A 253 -61.47 -15.89 -15.41
N ILE A 254 -61.25 -16.37 -16.64
CA ILE A 254 -59.90 -16.59 -17.19
C ILE A 254 -59.17 -15.25 -17.40
N PHE A 255 -59.83 -14.23 -17.98
CA PHE A 255 -59.22 -12.90 -18.12
C PHE A 255 -58.92 -12.25 -16.76
N GLY A 256 -59.83 -12.38 -15.80
CA GLY A 256 -59.61 -11.94 -14.42
C GLY A 256 -58.46 -12.68 -13.74
N LEU A 257 -58.31 -13.98 -13.99
CA LEU A 257 -57.18 -14.77 -13.52
C LEU A 257 -55.86 -14.26 -14.11
N TYR A 258 -55.82 -13.92 -15.40
CA TYR A 258 -54.62 -13.35 -16.02
C TYR A 258 -54.24 -11.99 -15.45
N PHE A 259 -55.25 -11.14 -15.16
CA PHE A 259 -55.00 -9.89 -14.45
C PHE A 259 -54.43 -10.15 -13.04
N THR A 260 -55.01 -11.10 -12.31
CA THR A 260 -54.54 -11.46 -10.96
C THR A 260 -53.14 -12.08 -10.97
N PHE A 261 -52.81 -12.83 -12.03
CA PHE A 261 -51.45 -13.32 -12.29
C PHE A 261 -50.47 -12.19 -12.51
N TRP A 262 -50.84 -11.18 -13.29
CA TRP A 262 -50.00 -10.01 -13.51
C TRP A 262 -49.73 -9.22 -12.23
N VAL A 263 -50.70 -9.14 -11.31
CA VAL A 263 -50.55 -8.40 -10.05
C VAL A 263 -49.82 -9.18 -8.96
N GLN A 264 -50.14 -10.47 -8.76
CA GLN A 264 -49.73 -11.16 -7.53
C GLN A 264 -49.55 -12.69 -7.58
N LEU A 265 -50.14 -13.43 -8.53
CA LEU A 265 -50.01 -14.90 -8.52
C LEU A 265 -48.68 -15.38 -9.11
N ASN A 266 -48.20 -16.50 -8.60
CA ASN A 266 -47.11 -17.25 -9.25
C ASN A 266 -47.66 -18.15 -10.38
N MET A 267 -46.73 -18.71 -11.15
CA MET A 267 -47.06 -19.54 -12.31
C MET A 267 -47.84 -20.81 -11.94
N PHE A 268 -47.45 -21.53 -10.88
CA PHE A 268 -48.08 -22.82 -10.52
C PHE A 268 -49.51 -22.65 -10.00
N ASP A 269 -49.77 -21.62 -9.18
CA ASP A 269 -51.10 -21.29 -8.70
C ASP A 269 -52.01 -20.84 -9.86
N THR A 270 -51.47 -20.04 -10.78
CA THR A 270 -52.19 -19.62 -11.99
C THR A 270 -52.58 -20.82 -12.83
N LEU A 271 -51.66 -21.76 -13.08
CA LEU A 271 -51.95 -22.98 -13.83
C LEU A 271 -52.98 -23.86 -13.13
N LYS A 272 -52.93 -23.98 -11.80
CA LYS A 272 -53.91 -24.73 -11.00
C LYS A 272 -55.31 -24.12 -11.14
N TYR A 273 -55.45 -22.81 -10.93
CA TYR A 273 -56.74 -22.13 -11.07
C TYR A 273 -57.23 -22.14 -12.52
N LEU A 274 -56.33 -21.98 -13.50
CA LEU A 274 -56.64 -22.08 -14.91
C LEU A 274 -57.15 -23.48 -15.28
N ALA A 275 -56.57 -24.55 -14.72
CA ALA A 275 -57.07 -25.91 -14.93
C ALA A 275 -58.49 -26.09 -14.36
N ILE A 276 -58.75 -25.57 -13.15
CA ILE A 276 -60.06 -25.65 -12.49
C ILE A 276 -61.14 -24.87 -13.25
N ILE A 277 -60.84 -23.66 -13.73
CA ILE A 277 -61.80 -22.80 -14.45
C ILE A 277 -61.88 -23.20 -15.94
N GLY A 278 -60.76 -23.63 -16.52
CA GLY A 278 -60.62 -23.93 -17.94
C GLY A 278 -61.40 -25.17 -18.36
N VAL A 279 -61.44 -26.23 -17.55
CA VAL A 279 -62.19 -27.45 -17.88
C VAL A 279 -63.71 -27.18 -18.02
N PRO A 280 -64.40 -26.54 -17.06
CA PRO A 280 -65.81 -26.14 -17.23
C PRO A 280 -66.02 -25.17 -18.39
N THR A 281 -65.10 -24.22 -18.60
CA THR A 281 -65.18 -23.25 -19.72
C THR A 281 -65.08 -23.96 -21.07
N PHE A 282 -64.21 -24.95 -21.20
CA PHE A 282 -64.08 -25.78 -22.40
C PHE A 282 -65.35 -26.59 -22.68
N VAL A 283 -65.91 -27.27 -21.68
CA VAL A 283 -67.12 -28.08 -21.84
C VAL A 283 -68.33 -27.21 -22.20
N SER A 284 -68.53 -26.10 -21.50
CA SER A 284 -69.63 -25.15 -21.78
C SER A 284 -69.48 -24.51 -23.16
N GLY A 285 -68.26 -24.13 -23.56
CA GLY A 285 -67.96 -23.62 -24.89
C GLY A 285 -68.27 -24.62 -26.00
N ASN A 286 -67.85 -25.88 -25.84
CA ASN A 286 -68.17 -26.94 -26.81
C ASN A 286 -69.69 -27.15 -26.95
N ARG A 287 -70.45 -27.12 -25.85
CA ARG A 287 -71.92 -27.22 -25.89
C ARG A 287 -72.57 -26.00 -26.55
N LEU A 288 -72.11 -24.79 -26.22
CA LEU A 288 -72.58 -23.55 -26.84
C LEU A 288 -72.37 -23.56 -28.36
N LEU A 289 -71.15 -23.85 -28.80
CA LEU A 289 -70.81 -23.86 -30.23
C LEU A 289 -71.59 -24.92 -31.00
N ARG A 290 -71.87 -26.10 -30.40
CA ARG A 290 -72.75 -27.11 -30.99
C ARG A 290 -74.17 -26.60 -31.16
N SER A 291 -74.76 -25.99 -30.13
CA SER A 291 -76.12 -25.44 -30.19
C SER A 291 -76.25 -24.34 -31.24
N LEU A 292 -75.24 -23.48 -31.38
CA LEU A 292 -75.19 -22.45 -32.41
C LEU A 292 -75.11 -23.05 -33.82
N ASN A 293 -74.34 -24.13 -33.99
CA ASN A 293 -74.24 -24.81 -35.27
C ASN A 293 -75.55 -25.51 -35.66
N GLU A 294 -76.21 -26.17 -34.70
CA GLU A 294 -77.52 -26.80 -34.92
C GLU A 294 -78.59 -25.77 -35.29
N ALA A 295 -78.69 -24.65 -34.55
CA ALA A 295 -79.61 -23.57 -34.87
C ALA A 295 -79.36 -22.98 -36.28
N ARG A 296 -78.09 -22.86 -36.70
CA ARG A 296 -77.75 -22.42 -38.06
C ARG A 296 -78.13 -23.42 -39.15
N ARG A 297 -78.08 -24.73 -38.86
CA ARG A 297 -78.51 -25.76 -39.81
C ARG A 297 -80.02 -25.72 -40.00
N LEU A 298 -80.77 -25.65 -38.91
CA LEU A 298 -82.23 -25.57 -38.95
C LEU A 298 -82.75 -24.30 -39.64
N ASN A 299 -82.04 -23.18 -39.53
CA ASN A 299 -82.41 -21.93 -40.22
C ASN A 299 -82.04 -21.90 -41.72
N LYS A 300 -81.27 -22.89 -42.21
CA LYS A 300 -80.89 -23.01 -43.63
C LYS A 300 -81.78 -23.98 -44.42
N GLU A 301 -82.51 -24.84 -43.73
CA GLU A 301 -83.55 -25.73 -44.27
C GLU A 301 -84.91 -25.00 -44.27
#